data_AF-A8S0N7-F1
#
_entry.id   AF-A8S0N7-F1
#
_cell.length_a   1.000
_cell.length_b   1.000
_cell.length_c   1.000
_cell.angle_alpha   90.00
_cell.angle_beta   90.00
_cell.angle_gamma   90.00
#
_symmetry.space_group_name_H-M   'P 1'
#
loop_
_entity.id
_entity.type
_entity.pdbx_description
1 polymer ?
#
loop_
_entity_poly.entity_id
_entity_poly.type
_entity_poly.pdbx_seq_one_letter_code
_entity_poly.pdbx_strand_id
1 'polypeptide(L)'
;MNKGDVCVQEFVRIADFLLKSGKVTIQRGYILAPRNVIDRLLARNQYETNETKLQYWKKLHWIDADRDRFTKQVSIGGQRFRMVKIDIQVFQTLGILFEEILVEK
;
A
#
# COMPACT_ATOMS: atom_id res chain seq x y z
N MET A 1 10.24 -14.24 13.16
CA MET A 1 9.07 -13.40 12.83
C MET A 1 8.18 -14.21 11.90
N ASN A 2 6.89 -14.33 12.18
CA ASN A 2 6.01 -15.14 11.35
C ASN A 2 5.69 -14.41 10.04
N LYS A 3 5.13 -15.13 9.05
CA LYS A 3 4.80 -14.56 7.74
C LYS A 3 3.82 -13.38 7.80
N GLY A 4 2.86 -13.42 8.72
CA GLY A 4 1.88 -12.35 8.92
C GLY A 4 2.55 -11.06 9.40
N ASP A 5 3.41 -11.16 10.41
CA ASP A 5 4.18 -10.03 10.93
C ASP A 5 5.00 -9.37 9.80
N VAL A 6 5.72 -10.16 9.00
CA VAL A 6 6.51 -9.65 7.87
C VAL A 6 5.63 -8.92 6.84
N CYS A 7 4.42 -9.42 6.59
CA CYS A 7 3.48 -8.79 5.66
C CYS A 7 2.98 -7.43 6.16
N VAL A 8 2.68 -7.33 7.46
CA VAL A 8 2.29 -6.06 8.11
C VAL A 8 3.44 -5.06 8.06
N GLN A 9 4.66 -5.47 8.46
CA GLN A 9 5.82 -4.58 8.44
C GLN A 9 6.15 -4.09 7.02
N GLU A 10 6.08 -4.98 6.03
CA GLU A 10 6.31 -4.61 4.63
C GLU A 10 5.28 -3.58 4.14
N PHE A 11 3.99 -3.78 4.46
CA PHE A 11 2.94 -2.82 4.12
C PHE A 11 3.19 -1.45 4.75
N VAL A 12 3.44 -1.42 6.06
CA VAL A 12 3.67 -0.19 6.82
C VAL A 12 4.88 0.58 6.29
N ARG A 13 6.01 -0.09 6.08
CA ARG A 13 7.24 0.54 5.57
C ARG A 13 7.11 1.04 4.14
N ILE A 14 6.39 0.31 3.29
CA ILE A 14 6.14 0.76 1.91
C ILE A 14 5.24 2.00 1.91
N ALA A 15 4.16 2.01 2.69
CA ALA A 15 3.27 3.15 2.80
C ALA A 15 3.99 4.39 3.36
N ASP A 16 4.78 4.23 4.43
CA ASP A 16 5.60 5.28 5.02
C ASP A 16 6.63 5.83 4.03
N PHE A 17 7.37 4.95 3.35
CA PHE A 17 8.34 5.35 2.32
C PHE A 17 7.69 6.15 1.19
N LEU A 18 6.54 5.70 0.69
CA LEU A 18 5.81 6.40 -0.38
C LEU A 18 5.35 7.77 0.10
N LEU A 19 4.78 7.86 1.30
CA LEU A 19 4.31 9.11 1.89
C LEU A 19 5.47 10.11 2.07
N LYS A 20 6.56 9.68 2.71
CA LYS A 20 7.76 10.50 2.95
C LYS A 20 8.49 10.90 1.65
N SER A 21 8.30 10.15 0.56
CA SER A 21 8.93 10.49 -0.72
C SER A 21 8.44 11.81 -1.31
N GLY A 22 7.23 12.26 -0.95
CA GLY A 22 6.58 13.45 -1.52
C GLY A 22 6.22 13.34 -3.02
N LYS A 23 6.39 12.16 -3.64
CA LYS A 23 6.21 11.93 -5.09
C LYS A 23 4.89 11.27 -5.45
N VAL A 24 4.09 10.90 -4.45
CA VAL A 24 2.81 10.21 -4.62
C VAL A 24 1.65 11.18 -4.48
N THR A 25 0.57 10.93 -5.20
CA THR A 25 -0.68 11.67 -5.02
C THR A 25 -1.45 11.08 -3.85
N ILE A 26 -1.96 11.93 -2.96
CA ILE A 26 -2.92 11.56 -1.92
C ILE A 26 -4.31 12.01 -2.36
N GLN A 27 -5.28 11.10 -2.33
CA GLN A 27 -6.66 11.42 -2.72
C GLN A 27 -7.64 10.67 -1.84
N ARG A 28 -8.52 11.41 -1.15
CA ARG A 28 -9.63 10.87 -0.35
C ARG A 28 -9.19 9.78 0.65
N GLY A 29 -8.10 10.01 1.37
CA GLY A 29 -7.58 9.06 2.36
C GLY A 29 -6.76 7.89 1.78
N TYR A 30 -6.40 7.93 0.49
CA TYR A 30 -5.56 6.91 -0.13
C TYR A 30 -4.25 7.49 -0.68
N ILE A 31 -3.16 6.74 -0.52
CA ILE A 31 -1.93 6.95 -1.30
C ILE A 31 -2.11 6.27 -2.65
N LEU A 32 -1.88 7.01 -3.74
CA LEU A 32 -1.97 6.50 -5.10
C LEU A 32 -0.56 6.20 -5.62
N ALA A 33 -0.28 4.92 -5.84
CA ALA A 33 1.01 4.46 -6.34
C ALA A 33 0.88 3.67 -7.65
N PRO A 34 1.75 3.91 -8.65
CA PRO A 34 1.81 3.08 -9.85
C PRO A 34 2.14 1.63 -9.51
N ARG A 35 1.49 0.68 -10.19
CA ARG A 35 1.66 -0.76 -9.90
C ARG A 35 3.10 -1.24 -10.02
N ASN A 36 3.81 -0.81 -11.05
CA ASN A 36 5.23 -1.14 -11.27
C ASN A 36 6.16 -0.60 -10.16
N VAL A 37 5.79 0.49 -9.48
CA VAL A 37 6.54 0.97 -8.31
C VAL A 37 6.32 0.02 -7.14
N ILE A 38 5.07 -0.36 -6.86
CA ILE A 38 4.74 -1.32 -5.80
C ILE A 38 5.41 -2.67 -6.03
N ASP A 39 5.37 -3.22 -7.25
CA ASP A 39 6.01 -4.50 -7.56
C ASP A 39 7.53 -4.47 -7.28
N ARG A 40 8.21 -3.37 -7.60
CA ARG A 40 9.65 -3.21 -7.32
C ARG A 40 9.96 -3.13 -5.82
N LEU A 41 9.06 -2.54 -5.03
CA LEU A 41 9.22 -2.47 -3.59
C LEU A 41 8.99 -3.84 -2.94
N LEU A 42 7.94 -4.54 -3.34
CA LEU A 42 7.59 -5.88 -2.84
C LEU A 42 8.63 -6.95 -3.22
N ALA A 43 9.28 -6.82 -4.38
CA ALA A 43 10.30 -7.75 -4.83
C ALA A 43 11.55 -7.79 -3.93
N ARG A 44 11.73 -6.79 -3.05
CA ARG A 44 12.87 -6.71 -2.13
C ARG A 44 12.81 -7.75 -1.00
N ASN A 45 11.64 -8.28 -0.68
CA ASN A 45 11.46 -9.22 0.42
C ASN A 45 10.92 -10.55 -0.11
N GLN A 46 11.65 -11.65 0.02
CA GLN A 46 11.36 -12.89 -0.74
C GLN A 46 10.52 -13.93 0.02
N TYR A 47 9.67 -13.53 0.96
CA TYR A 47 8.83 -14.47 1.72
C TYR A 47 7.60 -15.00 0.95
N GLU A 48 7.20 -14.31 -0.12
CA GLU A 48 6.06 -14.65 -0.99
C GLU A 48 6.21 -14.01 -2.37
N THR A 49 5.40 -14.43 -3.33
CA THR A 49 5.29 -13.72 -4.62
C THR A 49 4.58 -12.38 -4.45
N ASN A 50 4.88 -11.40 -5.30
CA ASN A 50 4.22 -10.09 -5.29
C ASN A 50 2.69 -10.20 -5.41
N GLU A 51 2.20 -11.11 -6.25
CA GLU A 51 0.76 -11.34 -6.43
C GLU A 51 0.10 -11.85 -5.16
N THR A 52 0.72 -12.83 -4.48
CA THR A 52 0.22 -13.37 -3.22
C THR A 52 0.17 -12.29 -2.14
N LYS A 53 1.20 -11.46 -2.03
CA LYS A 53 1.22 -10.34 -1.07
C LYS A 53 0.10 -9.33 -1.32
N LEU A 54 -0.08 -8.92 -2.58
CA LEU A 54 -1.13 -7.97 -2.95
C LEU A 54 -2.53 -8.58 -2.83
N GLN A 55 -2.64 -9.90 -2.99
CA GLN A 55 -3.87 -10.62 -2.72
C GLN A 55 -4.23 -10.59 -1.22
N TYR A 56 -3.25 -10.66 -0.32
CA TYR A 56 -3.47 -10.45 1.11
C TYR A 56 -3.92 -9.03 1.40
N TRP A 57 -3.17 -8.03 0.93
CA TRP A 57 -3.50 -6.62 1.14
C TRP A 57 -4.90 -6.28 0.63
N LYS A 58 -5.30 -6.84 -0.51
CA LYS A 58 -6.66 -6.65 -1.07
C LYS A 58 -7.73 -7.32 -0.21
N LYS A 59 -7.54 -8.60 0.19
CA LYS A 59 -8.53 -9.35 0.98
C LYS A 59 -8.70 -8.78 2.39
N LEU A 60 -7.66 -8.16 2.92
CA LEU A 60 -7.68 -7.48 4.22
C LEU A 60 -8.10 -6.01 4.12
N HIS A 61 -8.48 -5.53 2.94
CA HIS A 61 -8.90 -4.14 2.69
C HIS A 61 -7.83 -3.09 3.00
N TRP A 62 -6.54 -3.45 2.94
CA TRP A 62 -5.42 -2.51 3.07
C TRP A 62 -5.19 -1.71 1.79
N ILE A 63 -5.65 -2.26 0.67
CA ILE A 63 -5.73 -1.56 -0.61
C ILE A 63 -7.14 -1.63 -1.19
N ASP A 64 -7.55 -0.54 -1.85
CA ASP A 64 -8.80 -0.48 -2.62
C ASP A 64 -8.50 -0.80 -4.10
N ALA A 65 -9.11 -1.86 -4.63
CA ALA A 65 -8.84 -2.38 -5.97
C ALA A 65 -10.11 -2.92 -6.64
N ASP A 66 -10.14 -2.89 -7.98
CA ASP A 66 -11.23 -3.48 -8.77
C ASP A 66 -11.27 -5.01 -8.58
N ARG A 67 -12.44 -5.64 -8.78
CA ARG A 67 -12.70 -7.07 -8.46
C ARG A 67 -11.63 -8.05 -8.95
N ASP A 68 -11.16 -7.92 -10.18
CA ASP A 68 -10.21 -8.86 -10.80
C ASP A 68 -8.81 -8.27 -10.96
N ARG A 69 -8.49 -7.21 -10.22
CA ARG A 69 -7.21 -6.50 -10.28
C ARG A 69 -6.68 -6.19 -8.89
N PHE A 70 -5.43 -5.77 -8.84
CA PHE A 70 -4.81 -5.19 -7.64
C PHE A 70 -4.68 -3.67 -7.74
N THR A 71 -5.33 -3.08 -8.74
CA THR A 71 -5.37 -1.64 -8.98
C THR A 71 -6.80 -1.18 -9.11
N LYS A 72 -7.02 0.11 -8.89
CA LYS A 72 -8.29 0.80 -9.14
C LYS A 72 -8.10 1.88 -10.19
N GLN A 73 -9.11 2.09 -11.02
CA GLN A 73 -9.14 3.24 -11.90
C GLN A 73 -9.42 4.52 -11.09
N VAL A 74 -8.56 5.52 -11.22
CA VAL A 74 -8.66 6.82 -10.53
C VAL A 74 -8.55 7.95 -11.55
N SER A 75 -9.18 9.09 -11.24
CA SER A 75 -9.09 10.30 -12.05
C SER A 75 -8.17 11.30 -11.35
N ILE A 76 -7.09 11.70 -12.03
CA ILE A 76 -6.10 12.68 -11.57
C ILE A 76 -5.97 13.73 -12.68
N GLY A 77 -6.30 14.99 -12.37
CA GLY A 77 -6.25 16.08 -13.35
C GLY A 77 -7.13 15.84 -14.59
N GLY A 78 -8.26 15.14 -14.44
CA GLY A 78 -9.17 14.80 -15.54
C GLY A 78 -8.74 13.59 -16.39
N GLN A 79 -7.53 13.05 -16.17
CA GLN A 79 -7.04 11.86 -16.84
C GLN A 79 -7.24 10.62 -15.97
N ARG A 80 -7.50 9.47 -16.61
CA ARG A 80 -7.74 8.19 -15.93
C ARG A 80 -6.46 7.36 -15.85
N PHE A 81 -6.09 6.96 -14.64
CA PHE A 81 -4.94 6.10 -14.37
C PHE A 81 -5.37 4.85 -13.60
N ARG A 82 -4.58 3.78 -13.69
CA ARG A 82 -4.72 2.60 -12.81
C ARG A 82 -3.62 2.61 -11.76
N MET A 83 -4.03 2.76 -10.50
CA MET A 83 -3.12 2.88 -9.37
C MET A 83 -3.44 1.82 -8.32
N VAL A 84 -2.44 1.42 -7.54
CA VAL A 84 -2.67 0.77 -6.24
C VAL A 84 -3.10 1.87 -5.27
N LYS A 85 -4.27 1.74 -4.67
CA LYS A 85 -4.79 2.69 -3.68
C LYS A 85 -4.55 2.14 -2.28
N ILE A 86 -3.53 2.62 -1.61
CA ILE A 86 -3.18 2.21 -0.25
C ILE A 86 -3.99 3.02 0.75
N ASP A 87 -4.70 2.35 1.65
CA ASP A 87 -5.55 2.98 2.67
C ASP A 87 -4.70 3.58 3.80
N ILE A 88 -4.80 4.90 3.99
CA ILE A 88 -4.00 5.62 4.99
C ILE A 88 -4.45 5.26 6.40
N GLN A 89 -5.74 5.03 6.65
CA GLN A 89 -6.21 4.68 8.00
C GLN A 89 -5.68 3.33 8.43
N VAL A 90 -5.66 2.35 7.51
CA VAL A 90 -5.06 1.04 7.77
C VAL A 90 -3.56 1.18 8.03
N PHE A 91 -2.84 1.93 7.20
CA PHE A 91 -1.40 2.22 7.41
C PHE A 91 -1.14 2.81 8.79
N GLN A 92 -1.85 3.87 9.16
CA GLN A 92 -1.69 4.53 10.45
C GLN A 92 -2.00 3.58 11.61
N THR A 93 -3.09 2.81 11.51
CA THR A 93 -3.50 1.85 12.55
C THR A 93 -2.46 0.76 12.75
N LEU A 94 -1.96 0.16 11.66
CA LEU A 94 -0.93 -0.87 11.72
C LEU A 94 0.42 -0.30 12.17
N GLY A 95 0.74 0.94 11.78
CA GLY A 95 1.95 1.64 12.23
C GLY A 95 1.97 1.87 13.73
N ILE A 96 0.83 2.27 14.32
CA ILE A 96 0.67 2.42 15.77
C ILE A 96 0.77 1.07 16.48
N LEU A 97 0.12 0.04 15.93
CA LEU A 97 0.01 -1.27 16.58
C LEU A 97 1.31 -2.09 16.53
N PHE A 98 2.12 -1.94 15.47
CA PHE A 98 3.25 -2.84 15.21
C PHE A 98 4.63 -2.18 15.03
N GLU A 99 4.74 -0.90 14.70
CA GLU A 99 6.03 -0.28 14.32
C GLU A 99 6.33 1.04 15.07
N GLU A 100 5.60 1.41 16.13
CA GLU A 100 5.73 2.68 16.88
C GLU A 100 5.80 3.93 15.97
N ILE A 101 5.13 3.90 14.81
CA ILE A 101 5.10 5.06 13.92
C ILE A 101 4.20 6.13 14.54
N LEU A 102 4.82 7.21 15.04
CA LEU A 102 4.12 8.41 15.47
C LEU A 102 3.50 9.10 14.25
N VAL A 103 2.18 9.07 14.19
CA VAL A 103 1.42 9.92 13.28
C VAL A 103 1.28 11.27 13.95
N GLU A 104 2.00 12.29 13.49
CA GLU A 104 1.75 13.66 13.93
C GLU A 104 0.29 14.02 13.63
N LYS A 105 -0.40 14.53 14.66
CA LYS A 105 -1.83 14.89 14.64
C LYS A 105 -2.12 16.06 13.72
#